data_AF-A0A954WKW2-F1
#
_entry.id   AF-A0A954WKW2-F1
#
_cell.length_a   1.000
_cell.length_b   1.000
_cell.length_c   1.000
_cell.angle_alpha   90.00
_cell.angle_beta   90.00
_cell.angle_gamma   90.00
#
_symmetry.space_group_name_H-M   'P 1'
#
loop_
_entity.id
_entity.type
_entity.pdbx_description
1 polymer ?
#
loop_
_entity_poly.entity_id
_entity_poly.type
_entity_poly.pdbx_seq_one_letter_code
_entity_poly.pdbx_strand_id
1 'polypeptide(L)'
;QRSFPAWFWDVNNDGHLDIFVSSYADDVAWLAAEHLGVLHDAERPKLYLGTGRDGFVEASERYGLSSPIAPMGCNFGDVDNDGYLDCYLGTGEPEYHNLMPNIMYHNQGGERFVDVTVPSRLGHLQKGHAVAFADFDQDGDLDIFEQLGGAFPGDRFYDALFDNPGFGNNWLKVRVVGTRTNRSGIGVRLHLVLETETGTRSIYRHVNSGGSFGANPFCQTIGIGSAKSVKEMAVYWPATDETQFIRDIPVNQQLDIVEN
;
A
#
# COMPACT_ATOMS: atom_id res chain seq x y z
N GLN A 1 8.58 -4.04 -21.79
CA GLN A 1 7.22 -3.73 -21.32
C GLN A 1 6.93 -2.27 -21.59
N ARG A 2 5.70 -1.96 -22.00
CA ARG A 2 5.20 -0.59 -21.94
C ARG A 2 4.54 -0.49 -20.57
N SER A 3 5.11 0.32 -19.69
CA SER A 3 4.63 0.52 -18.32
C SER A 3 4.06 1.92 -18.18
N PHE A 4 3.04 2.09 -17.35
CA PHE A 4 2.50 3.41 -17.01
C PHE A 4 3.07 3.90 -15.67
N PRO A 5 2.60 3.50 -14.49
CA PRO A 5 3.22 3.80 -13.20
C PRO A 5 4.00 2.62 -12.59
N ALA A 6 4.84 2.96 -11.61
CA ALA A 6 5.46 2.00 -10.71
C ALA A 6 5.37 2.50 -9.27
N TRP A 7 5.35 1.57 -8.32
CA TRP A 7 5.23 1.85 -6.89
C TRP A 7 6.22 1.06 -6.07
N PHE A 8 6.56 1.59 -4.89
CA PHE A 8 7.61 1.06 -4.02
C PHE A 8 7.10 0.91 -2.59
N TRP A 9 7.11 -0.32 -2.08
CA TRP A 9 6.81 -0.62 -0.68
C TRP A 9 7.47 -1.94 -0.28
N ASP A 10 7.52 -2.23 1.01
CA ASP A 10 7.98 -3.51 1.53
C ASP A 10 6.76 -4.42 1.73
N VAL A 11 6.62 -5.43 0.86
CA VAL A 11 5.42 -6.27 0.79
C VAL A 11 5.40 -7.37 1.85
N ASN A 12 6.57 -7.78 2.32
CA ASN A 12 6.76 -8.96 3.15
C ASN A 12 7.38 -8.64 4.52
N ASN A 13 7.59 -7.34 4.81
CA ASN A 13 8.29 -6.85 5.99
C ASN A 13 9.71 -7.42 6.13
N ASP A 14 10.48 -7.52 5.05
CA ASP A 14 11.89 -7.95 5.09
C ASP A 14 12.90 -6.79 5.22
N GLY A 15 12.42 -5.55 5.20
CA GLY A 15 13.21 -4.32 5.32
C GLY A 15 13.74 -3.82 3.99
N HIS A 16 13.35 -4.42 2.87
CA HIS A 16 13.71 -4.00 1.53
C HIS A 16 12.48 -3.52 0.76
N LEU A 17 12.65 -2.46 -0.04
CA LEU A 17 11.58 -2.00 -0.92
C LEU A 17 11.50 -2.90 -2.14
N ASP A 18 10.28 -3.33 -2.42
CA ASP A 18 9.88 -4.03 -3.63
C ASP A 18 9.37 -3.03 -4.67
N ILE A 19 9.17 -3.51 -5.90
CA ILE A 19 8.65 -2.69 -7.00
C ILE A 19 7.45 -3.41 -7.62
N PHE A 20 6.31 -2.73 -7.67
CA PHE A 20 5.21 -3.12 -8.54
C PHE A 20 5.16 -2.20 -9.75
N VAL A 21 5.14 -2.82 -10.92
CA VAL A 21 5.13 -2.16 -12.22
C VAL A 21 3.84 -2.56 -12.91
N SER A 22 2.98 -1.59 -13.20
CA SER A 22 1.73 -1.86 -13.90
C SER A 22 1.94 -2.06 -15.40
N SER A 23 1.07 -2.86 -16.01
CA SER A 23 0.98 -2.99 -17.47
C SER A 23 0.21 -1.82 -18.08
N TYR A 24 0.63 -1.36 -19.26
CA TYR A 24 -0.06 -0.29 -19.98
C TYR A 24 -1.26 -0.79 -20.79
N ALA A 25 -1.24 -2.05 -21.24
CA ALA A 25 -2.28 -2.59 -22.11
C ALA A 25 -3.39 -3.25 -21.28
N ASP A 26 -4.62 -2.81 -21.53
CA ASP A 26 -5.81 -3.44 -21.00
C ASP A 26 -6.93 -3.59 -22.02
N ASP A 27 -7.67 -4.68 -21.86
CA ASP A 27 -8.90 -4.99 -22.55
C ASP A 27 -9.73 -5.80 -21.56
N VAL A 28 -10.99 -5.40 -21.34
CA VAL A 28 -11.93 -6.15 -20.51
C VAL A 28 -12.06 -7.61 -20.97
N ALA A 29 -11.81 -7.90 -22.25
CA ALA A 29 -11.74 -9.26 -22.78
C ALA A 29 -10.60 -10.09 -22.19
N TRP A 30 -9.44 -9.48 -21.89
CA TRP A 30 -8.34 -10.16 -21.22
C TRP A 30 -8.64 -10.43 -19.75
N LEU A 31 -9.27 -9.47 -19.06
CA LEU A 31 -9.74 -9.68 -17.69
C LEU A 31 -10.77 -10.82 -17.64
N ALA A 32 -11.70 -10.85 -18.59
CA ALA A 32 -12.69 -11.92 -18.71
C ALA A 32 -12.02 -13.27 -19.04
N ALA A 33 -11.02 -13.28 -19.93
CA ALA A 33 -10.26 -14.48 -20.27
C ALA A 33 -9.53 -15.04 -19.04
N GLU A 34 -8.84 -14.19 -18.26
CA GLU A 34 -8.19 -14.58 -17.00
C GLU A 34 -9.21 -15.20 -16.04
N HIS A 35 -10.36 -14.55 -15.84
CA HIS A 35 -11.40 -15.04 -14.93
C HIS A 35 -12.00 -16.39 -15.38
N LEU A 36 -12.08 -16.62 -16.69
CA LEU A 36 -12.57 -17.87 -17.27
C LEU A 36 -11.48 -18.94 -17.43
N GLY A 37 -10.23 -18.65 -17.07
CA GLY A 37 -9.08 -19.56 -17.27
C GLY A 37 -8.76 -19.82 -18.75
N VAL A 38 -9.11 -18.89 -19.63
CA VAL A 38 -8.83 -18.95 -21.07
C VAL A 38 -7.46 -18.35 -21.33
N LEU A 39 -6.62 -19.03 -22.11
CA LEU A 39 -5.30 -18.52 -22.48
C LEU A 39 -5.40 -17.21 -23.26
N HIS A 40 -4.53 -16.26 -22.94
CA HIS A 40 -4.40 -14.97 -23.61
C HIS A 40 -2.94 -14.49 -23.53
N ASP A 41 -2.59 -13.48 -24.33
CA ASP A 41 -1.25 -12.91 -24.48
C ASP A 41 -1.12 -11.49 -23.91
N ALA A 42 -2.03 -11.12 -23.01
CA ALA A 42 -2.04 -9.80 -22.38
C ALA A 42 -0.73 -9.49 -21.67
N GLU A 43 -0.32 -8.21 -21.71
CA GLU A 43 0.76 -7.73 -20.86
C GLU A 43 0.32 -7.82 -19.40
N ARG A 44 1.17 -8.39 -18.55
CA ARG A 44 0.89 -8.57 -17.12
C ARG A 44 1.71 -7.58 -16.30
N PRO A 45 1.16 -7.05 -15.20
CA PRO A 45 1.93 -6.29 -14.23
C PRO A 45 3.00 -7.17 -13.60
N LYS A 46 4.00 -6.52 -12.99
CA LYS A 46 5.16 -7.18 -12.41
C LYS A 46 5.41 -6.73 -10.99
N LEU A 47 5.50 -7.68 -10.06
CA LEU A 47 6.07 -7.50 -8.73
C LEU A 47 7.51 -8.01 -8.72
N TYR A 48 8.42 -7.18 -8.22
CA TYR A 48 9.84 -7.44 -8.11
C TYR A 48 10.26 -7.29 -6.64
N LEU A 49 10.69 -8.37 -6.01
CA LEU A 49 11.10 -8.37 -4.61
C LEU A 49 12.54 -7.87 -4.47
N GLY A 50 12.78 -6.91 -3.58
CA GLY A 50 14.10 -6.39 -3.28
C GLY A 50 14.97 -7.43 -2.55
N THR A 51 16.20 -7.67 -3.00
CA THR A 51 17.06 -8.70 -2.39
C THR A 51 17.97 -8.18 -1.27
N GLY A 52 17.95 -6.88 -1.01
CA GLY A 52 18.90 -6.20 -0.12
C GLY A 52 20.36 -6.22 -0.60
N ARG A 53 20.65 -6.80 -1.78
CA ARG A 53 21.98 -6.98 -2.36
C ARG A 53 21.99 -6.58 -3.84
N ASP A 54 21.55 -5.35 -4.11
CA ASP A 54 21.58 -4.68 -5.41
C ASP A 54 20.82 -5.42 -6.54
N GLY A 55 19.69 -6.06 -6.22
CA GLY A 55 18.89 -6.75 -7.22
C GLY A 55 17.44 -6.96 -6.85
N PHE A 56 16.70 -7.49 -7.81
CA PHE A 56 15.28 -7.79 -7.71
C PHE A 56 14.96 -9.19 -8.24
N VAL A 57 13.97 -9.85 -7.65
CA VAL A 57 13.44 -11.14 -8.11
C VAL A 57 11.97 -10.97 -8.52
N GLU A 58 11.63 -11.31 -9.76
CA GLU A 58 10.23 -11.28 -10.21
C GLU A 58 9.41 -12.35 -9.46
N ALA A 59 8.27 -11.94 -8.89
CA ALA A 59 7.47 -12.77 -8.01
C ALA A 59 5.95 -12.62 -8.22
N SER A 60 5.52 -11.99 -9.32
CA SER A 60 4.13 -11.60 -9.56
C SER A 60 3.15 -12.77 -9.46
N GLU A 61 3.45 -13.90 -10.13
CA GLU A 61 2.60 -15.09 -10.08
C GLU A 61 2.54 -15.70 -8.68
N ARG A 62 3.69 -15.74 -7.98
CA ARG A 62 3.77 -16.27 -6.62
C ARG A 62 2.91 -15.45 -5.65
N TYR A 63 2.91 -14.13 -5.81
CA TYR A 63 2.16 -13.20 -4.97
C TYR A 63 0.74 -12.93 -5.47
N GLY A 64 0.31 -13.49 -6.61
CA GLY A 64 -1.03 -13.25 -7.14
C GLY A 64 -1.25 -11.85 -7.72
N LEU A 65 -0.18 -11.11 -8.05
CA LEU A 65 -0.24 -9.78 -8.69
C LEU A 65 0.16 -9.85 -10.17
N SER A 66 -0.42 -10.80 -10.91
CA SER A 66 -0.14 -11.04 -12.33
C SER A 66 -1.36 -10.89 -13.24
N SER A 67 -2.52 -10.47 -12.70
CA SER A 67 -3.75 -10.26 -13.48
C SER A 67 -3.58 -9.10 -14.48
N PRO A 68 -4.13 -9.20 -15.71
CA PRO A 68 -3.97 -8.18 -16.76
C PRO A 68 -4.89 -6.98 -16.49
N ILE A 69 -4.47 -6.13 -15.56
CA ILE A 69 -5.17 -4.93 -15.13
C ILE A 69 -4.29 -3.72 -15.42
N ALA A 70 -4.88 -2.59 -15.83
CA ALA A 70 -4.15 -1.35 -16.07
C ALA A 70 -4.53 -0.29 -15.04
N PRO A 71 -4.04 -0.39 -13.79
CA PRO A 71 -4.20 0.69 -12.84
C PRO A 71 -3.51 1.96 -13.34
N MET A 72 -4.24 3.07 -13.31
CA MET A 72 -3.70 4.41 -13.51
C MET A 72 -3.12 4.95 -12.21
N GLY A 73 -3.79 4.69 -11.09
CA GLY A 73 -3.32 5.03 -9.76
C GLY A 73 -3.48 3.89 -8.78
N CYS A 74 -2.66 3.94 -7.74
CA CYS A 74 -2.62 2.95 -6.67
C CYS A 74 -1.91 3.55 -5.47
N ASN A 75 -2.26 3.03 -4.31
CA ASN A 75 -1.49 3.23 -3.10
C ASN A 75 -1.58 2.00 -2.19
N PHE A 76 -0.82 2.04 -1.09
CA PHE A 76 -0.70 0.95 -0.13
C PHE A 76 -1.12 1.41 1.25
N GLY A 77 -1.80 0.53 1.98
CA GLY A 77 -2.27 0.78 3.34
C GLY A 77 -2.61 -0.54 4.00
N ASP A 78 -2.56 -0.57 5.32
CA ASP A 78 -2.85 -1.74 6.14
C ASP A 78 -4.30 -1.64 6.62
N VAL A 79 -5.25 -2.23 5.88
CA VAL A 79 -6.69 -1.99 6.13
C VAL A 79 -7.22 -2.77 7.32
N ASP A 80 -6.59 -3.89 7.66
CA ASP A 80 -7.00 -4.73 8.79
C ASP A 80 -6.09 -4.57 10.02
N ASN A 81 -5.11 -3.67 9.94
CA ASN A 81 -4.12 -3.40 10.98
C ASN A 81 -3.29 -4.66 11.35
N ASP A 82 -3.10 -5.60 10.43
CA ASP A 82 -2.29 -6.80 10.65
C ASP A 82 -0.78 -6.55 10.50
N GLY A 83 -0.36 -5.38 10.01
CA GLY A 83 1.03 -4.98 9.83
C GLY A 83 1.61 -5.26 8.44
N TYR A 84 0.85 -5.84 7.53
CA TYR A 84 1.20 -6.02 6.12
C TYR A 84 0.42 -5.01 5.27
N LEU A 85 1.10 -4.38 4.30
CA LEU A 85 0.43 -3.40 3.46
C LEU A 85 -0.37 -4.11 2.36
N ASP A 86 -1.64 -3.77 2.27
CA ASP A 86 -2.58 -4.08 1.18
C ASP A 86 -2.41 -3.08 0.03
N CYS A 87 -3.10 -3.31 -1.09
CA CYS A 87 -3.12 -2.33 -2.17
C CYS A 87 -4.50 -2.17 -2.81
N TYR A 88 -4.84 -0.91 -3.11
CA TYR A 88 -6.02 -0.56 -3.88
C TYR A 88 -5.62 0.05 -5.22
N LEU A 89 -6.18 -0.52 -6.28
CA LEU A 89 -5.83 -0.25 -7.66
C LEU A 89 -6.98 0.48 -8.35
N GLY A 90 -6.80 1.77 -8.60
CA GLY A 90 -7.68 2.58 -9.44
C GLY A 90 -7.42 2.23 -10.89
N THR A 91 -8.35 1.50 -11.50
CA THR A 91 -8.25 1.03 -12.88
C THR A 91 -9.02 1.93 -13.82
N GLY A 92 -8.60 1.94 -15.08
CA GLY A 92 -9.36 2.64 -16.09
C GLY A 92 -8.54 3.08 -17.28
N GLU A 93 -8.90 2.59 -18.45
CA GLU A 93 -8.43 3.14 -19.71
C GLU A 93 -9.33 4.32 -20.13
N PRO A 94 -8.82 5.35 -20.84
CA PRO A 94 -9.63 6.53 -21.16
C PRO A 94 -10.89 6.24 -21.98
N GLU A 95 -10.91 5.21 -22.84
CA GLU A 95 -12.04 4.90 -23.71
C GLU A 95 -13.24 4.31 -22.93
N TYR A 96 -14.42 4.71 -23.39
CA TYR A 96 -15.68 4.44 -22.71
C TYR A 96 -16.09 2.96 -22.78
N HIS A 97 -15.53 2.19 -23.71
CA HIS A 97 -15.89 0.78 -23.89
C HIS A 97 -15.21 -0.15 -22.89
N ASN A 98 -14.16 0.32 -22.20
CA ASN A 98 -13.34 -0.50 -21.31
C ASN A 98 -13.75 -0.27 -19.84
N LEU A 99 -14.80 -0.96 -19.39
CA LEU A 99 -15.28 -0.88 -18.00
C LEU A 99 -14.68 -2.03 -17.19
N MET A 100 -13.75 -1.69 -16.31
CA MET A 100 -13.09 -2.63 -15.39
C MET A 100 -13.25 -2.15 -13.95
N PRO A 101 -13.36 -3.08 -12.98
CA PRO A 101 -13.45 -2.70 -11.58
C PRO A 101 -12.11 -2.16 -11.07
N ASN A 102 -12.16 -1.16 -10.19
CA ASN A 102 -11.09 -0.89 -9.25
C ASN A 102 -10.94 -2.10 -8.33
N ILE A 103 -9.70 -2.44 -7.97
CA ILE A 103 -9.39 -3.74 -7.34
C ILE A 103 -8.73 -3.53 -6.00
N MET A 104 -9.29 -4.14 -4.96
CA MET A 104 -8.68 -4.21 -3.64
C MET A 104 -8.03 -5.57 -3.44
N TYR A 105 -6.73 -5.56 -3.18
CA TYR A 105 -5.95 -6.74 -2.86
C TYR A 105 -5.53 -6.72 -1.39
N HIS A 106 -5.92 -7.77 -0.66
CA HIS A 106 -5.48 -7.99 0.72
C HIS A 106 -4.21 -8.83 0.75
N ASN A 107 -3.20 -8.37 1.48
CA ASN A 107 -1.91 -9.04 1.67
C ASN A 107 -2.02 -10.08 2.78
N GLN A 108 -1.98 -11.36 2.41
CA GLN A 108 -2.06 -12.47 3.36
C GLN A 108 -0.70 -12.71 4.00
N GLY A 109 -0.36 -11.91 5.01
CA GLY A 109 0.81 -12.15 5.84
C GLY A 109 2.16 -11.96 5.15
N GLY A 110 2.21 -11.21 4.05
CA GLY A 110 3.42 -11.04 3.24
C GLY A 110 3.74 -12.22 2.32
N GLU A 111 2.81 -13.18 2.15
CA GLU A 111 3.04 -14.36 1.30
C GLU A 111 2.44 -14.24 -0.09
N ARG A 112 1.24 -13.64 -0.18
CA ARG A 112 0.47 -13.45 -1.42
C ARG A 112 -0.66 -12.44 -1.22
N PHE A 113 -1.18 -11.92 -2.32
CA PHE A 113 -2.39 -11.12 -2.35
C PHE A 113 -3.62 -11.93 -2.72
N VAL A 114 -4.76 -11.52 -2.19
CA VAL A 114 -6.08 -12.05 -2.52
C VAL A 114 -6.98 -10.89 -2.93
N ASP A 115 -7.67 -11.03 -4.06
CA ASP A 115 -8.70 -10.08 -4.46
C ASP A 115 -9.86 -10.13 -3.47
N VAL A 116 -10.08 -9.01 -2.78
CA VAL A 116 -11.17 -8.81 -1.83
C VAL A 116 -12.15 -7.75 -2.28
N THR A 117 -12.11 -7.34 -3.55
CA THR A 117 -12.92 -6.25 -4.13
C THR A 117 -14.41 -6.37 -3.86
N VAL A 118 -14.96 -7.58 -4.05
CA VAL A 118 -16.38 -7.86 -3.82
C VAL A 118 -16.73 -7.86 -2.32
N PRO A 119 -16.05 -8.63 -1.44
CA PRO A 119 -16.37 -8.62 -0.02
C PRO A 119 -16.11 -7.27 0.67
N SER A 120 -15.14 -6.48 0.21
CA SER A 120 -14.87 -5.12 0.72
C SER A 120 -15.77 -4.03 0.12
N ARG A 121 -16.54 -4.35 -0.93
CA ARG A 121 -17.42 -3.42 -1.66
C ARG A 121 -16.68 -2.24 -2.31
N LEU A 122 -15.41 -2.44 -2.66
CA LEU A 122 -14.54 -1.43 -3.29
C LEU A 122 -14.52 -1.53 -4.83
N GLY A 123 -15.39 -2.33 -5.44
CA GLY A 123 -15.42 -2.56 -6.89
C GLY A 123 -16.12 -1.48 -7.70
N HIS A 124 -15.63 -0.24 -7.66
CA HIS A 124 -16.11 0.83 -8.54
C HIS A 124 -15.78 0.52 -10.01
N LEU A 125 -16.72 0.80 -10.92
CA LEU A 125 -16.52 0.65 -12.38
C LEU A 125 -16.12 1.95 -13.06
N GLN A 126 -16.18 3.07 -12.34
CA GLN A 126 -15.72 4.36 -12.83
C GLN A 126 -14.20 4.42 -12.75
N LYS A 127 -13.59 5.15 -13.68
CA LYS A 127 -12.14 5.22 -13.82
C LYS A 127 -11.49 5.74 -12.52
N GLY A 128 -10.75 4.87 -11.85
CA GLY A 128 -9.99 5.19 -10.65
C GLY A 128 -8.67 5.88 -11.00
N HIS A 129 -8.43 7.04 -10.39
CA HIS A 129 -7.20 7.81 -10.57
C HIS A 129 -6.46 7.92 -9.24
N ALA A 130 -6.64 9.02 -8.49
CA ALA A 130 -5.91 9.24 -7.26
C ALA A 130 -6.38 8.34 -6.11
N VAL A 131 -5.49 7.53 -5.52
CA VAL A 131 -5.78 6.72 -4.32
C VAL A 131 -4.99 7.24 -3.11
N ALA A 132 -5.64 7.34 -1.96
CA ALA A 132 -5.01 7.66 -0.69
C ALA A 132 -5.59 6.79 0.44
N PHE A 133 -4.69 6.19 1.22
CA PHE A 133 -5.01 5.59 2.51
C PHE A 133 -4.68 6.60 3.61
N ALA A 134 -5.65 6.89 4.45
CA ALA A 134 -5.46 7.75 5.61
C ALA A 134 -6.51 7.42 6.66
N ASP A 135 -6.15 7.62 7.92
CA ASP A 135 -7.07 7.55 9.04
C ASP A 135 -7.74 8.93 9.18
N PHE A 136 -8.86 9.13 8.46
CA PHE A 136 -9.47 10.46 8.31
C PHE A 136 -10.25 10.87 9.56
N ASP A 137 -10.86 9.91 10.25
CA ASP A 137 -11.70 10.16 11.42
C ASP A 137 -10.94 10.06 12.76
N GLN A 138 -9.66 9.65 12.72
CA GLN A 138 -8.74 9.53 13.84
C GLN A 138 -8.99 8.36 14.79
N ASP A 139 -9.62 7.27 14.33
CA ASP A 139 -9.98 6.12 15.17
C ASP A 139 -8.92 5.00 15.23
N GLY A 140 -7.95 5.01 14.32
CA GLY A 140 -6.82 4.10 14.29
C GLY A 140 -6.78 3.11 13.13
N ASP A 141 -7.80 3.09 12.28
CA ASP A 141 -7.76 2.33 11.04
C ASP A 141 -7.72 3.21 9.80
N LEU A 142 -7.27 2.62 8.70
CA LEU A 142 -7.07 3.34 7.45
C LEU A 142 -8.34 3.27 6.61
N ASP A 143 -8.89 4.45 6.32
CA ASP A 143 -9.89 4.65 5.29
C ASP A 143 -9.24 4.76 3.92
N ILE A 144 -10.08 4.73 2.88
CA ILE A 144 -9.65 4.86 1.50
C ILE A 144 -10.37 6.04 0.85
N PHE A 145 -9.62 6.99 0.32
CA PHE A 145 -10.13 8.00 -0.61
C PHE A 145 -9.73 7.63 -2.04
N GLU A 146 -10.69 7.69 -2.96
CA GLU A 146 -10.47 7.46 -4.38
C GLU A 146 -11.08 8.58 -5.23
N GLN A 147 -10.26 9.16 -6.10
CA GLN A 147 -10.75 10.03 -7.15
C GLN A 147 -11.30 9.22 -8.32
N LEU A 148 -12.53 9.51 -8.72
CA LEU A 148 -13.26 8.75 -9.73
C LEU A 148 -13.70 9.59 -10.92
N GLY A 149 -13.70 8.98 -12.09
CA GLY A 149 -14.25 9.52 -13.33
C GLY A 149 -13.19 9.85 -14.37
N GLY A 150 -13.57 9.74 -15.64
CA GLY A 150 -12.68 9.87 -16.78
C GLY A 150 -12.62 11.27 -17.40
N ALA A 151 -11.71 11.42 -18.37
CA ALA A 151 -11.48 12.68 -19.09
C ALA A 151 -12.65 13.06 -20.04
N PHE A 152 -13.48 12.08 -20.43
CA PHE A 152 -14.62 12.33 -21.31
C PHE A 152 -15.80 12.95 -20.54
N PRO A 153 -16.56 13.90 -21.14
CA PRO A 153 -17.66 14.57 -20.46
C PRO A 153 -18.73 13.65 -19.85
N GLY A 154 -18.95 12.47 -20.44
CA GLY A 154 -19.92 11.47 -19.97
C GLY A 154 -19.38 10.51 -18.90
N ASP A 155 -18.08 10.55 -18.62
CA ASP A 155 -17.40 9.65 -17.67
C ASP A 155 -17.07 10.36 -16.34
N ARG A 156 -17.57 11.58 -16.14
CA ARG A 156 -17.42 12.29 -14.87
C ARG A 156 -18.14 11.55 -13.76
N PHE A 157 -17.48 11.44 -12.62
CA PHE A 157 -18.06 10.86 -11.42
C PHE A 157 -17.65 11.65 -10.18
N TYR A 158 -18.28 11.32 -9.05
CA TYR A 158 -17.90 11.88 -7.76
C TYR A 158 -16.83 11.01 -7.13
N ASP A 159 -15.85 11.64 -6.49
CA ASP A 159 -14.87 10.96 -5.66
C ASP A 159 -15.57 10.16 -4.56
N ALA A 160 -14.94 9.07 -4.13
CA ALA A 160 -15.43 8.20 -3.08
C ALA A 160 -14.51 8.28 -1.86
N LEU A 161 -15.12 8.25 -0.67
CA LEU A 161 -14.45 8.04 0.61
C LEU A 161 -15.08 6.80 1.24
N PHE A 162 -14.27 5.79 1.52
CA PHE A 162 -14.66 4.55 2.17
C PHE A 162 -14.18 4.57 3.60
N ASP A 163 -15.15 4.68 4.50
CA ASP A 163 -15.00 4.59 5.95
C ASP A 163 -14.73 3.13 6.34
N ASN A 164 -13.58 2.87 6.96
CA ASN A 164 -13.21 1.55 7.45
C ASN A 164 -13.76 1.39 8.88
N PRO A 165 -14.50 0.33 9.20
CA PRO A 165 -15.06 0.15 10.56
C PRO A 165 -14.09 -0.51 11.54
N GLY A 166 -12.83 -0.70 11.14
CA GLY A 166 -11.81 -1.42 11.90
C GLY A 166 -12.02 -2.94 12.02
N PHE A 167 -10.95 -3.61 12.47
CA PHE A 167 -10.87 -5.07 12.61
C PHE A 167 -10.54 -5.54 14.04
N GLY A 168 -10.45 -4.61 15.00
CA GLY A 168 -10.12 -4.91 16.40
C GLY A 168 -8.64 -5.21 16.67
N ASN A 169 -7.78 -4.98 15.68
CA ASN A 169 -6.33 -5.01 15.82
C ASN A 169 -5.80 -3.69 16.40
N ASN A 170 -4.60 -3.75 16.98
CA ASN A 170 -3.93 -2.59 17.53
C ASN A 170 -3.14 -1.85 16.44
N TRP A 171 -2.89 -0.57 16.69
CA TRP A 171 -2.20 0.32 15.76
C TRP A 171 -1.20 1.23 16.48
N LEU A 172 -0.31 1.86 15.70
CA LEU A 172 0.56 2.95 16.14
C LEU A 172 0.64 4.01 15.06
N LYS A 173 0.40 5.29 15.41
CA LYS A 173 0.67 6.43 14.52
C LYS A 173 2.05 6.98 14.81
N VAL A 174 2.88 7.13 13.78
CA VAL A 174 4.24 7.68 13.91
C VAL A 174 4.41 8.87 12.99
N ARG A 175 4.60 10.05 13.58
CA ARG A 175 4.98 11.27 12.86
C ARG A 175 6.42 11.61 13.21
N VAL A 176 7.25 11.81 12.20
CA VAL A 176 8.64 12.21 12.36
C VAL A 176 8.84 13.66 11.90
N VAL A 177 9.75 14.39 12.54
CA VAL A 177 10.11 15.76 12.18
C VAL A 177 11.63 15.88 12.12
N GLY A 178 12.17 15.99 10.91
CA GLY A 178 13.59 16.20 10.69
C GLY A 178 14.05 17.58 11.17
N THR A 179 15.24 17.66 11.76
CA THR A 179 15.97 18.89 12.08
C THR A 179 17.12 19.17 11.12
N ARG A 180 17.80 18.11 10.68
CA ARG A 180 18.85 18.06 9.64
C ARG A 180 18.31 17.38 8.38
N THR A 181 17.60 16.27 8.56
CA THR A 181 16.72 15.65 7.56
C THR A 181 15.59 16.63 7.21
N ASN A 182 15.00 16.50 6.03
CA ASN A 182 13.87 17.36 5.62
C ASN A 182 12.74 17.32 6.67
N ARG A 183 12.02 18.44 6.83
CA ARG A 183 11.04 18.63 7.91
C ARG A 183 9.89 17.62 7.88
N SER A 184 9.54 17.14 6.69
CA SER A 184 8.53 16.10 6.47
C SER A 184 9.03 14.68 6.75
N GLY A 185 10.32 14.50 7.06
CA GLY A 185 10.93 13.21 7.35
C GLY A 185 10.98 12.26 6.15
N ILE A 186 10.82 12.76 4.92
CA ILE A 186 10.84 11.91 3.72
C ILE A 186 12.18 11.15 3.65
N GLY A 187 12.12 9.83 3.50
CA GLY A 187 13.29 8.95 3.48
C GLY A 187 13.72 8.40 4.84
N VAL A 188 13.09 8.83 5.95
CA VAL A 188 13.23 8.17 7.26
C VAL A 188 12.73 6.74 7.16
N ARG A 189 13.46 5.82 7.81
CA ARG A 189 13.10 4.40 7.88
C ARG A 189 12.79 4.03 9.31
N LEU A 190 11.64 3.39 9.51
CA LEU A 190 11.16 2.89 10.79
C LEU A 190 11.32 1.37 10.78
N HIS A 191 11.88 0.83 11.86
CA HIS A 191 11.88 -0.59 12.14
C HIS A 191 11.31 -0.81 13.53
N LEU A 192 10.16 -1.46 13.60
CA LEU A 192 9.46 -1.78 14.84
C LEU A 192 9.68 -3.27 15.15
N VAL A 193 10.01 -3.57 16.40
CA VAL A 193 10.04 -4.92 16.96
C VAL A 193 8.86 -5.08 17.89
N LEU A 194 7.90 -5.91 17.50
CA LEU A 194 6.69 -6.20 18.25
C LEU A 194 6.89 -7.42 19.15
N GLU A 195 6.23 -7.41 20.31
CA GLU A 195 6.01 -8.63 21.11
C GLU A 195 4.63 -9.20 20.80
N THR A 196 4.59 -10.42 20.27
CA THR A 196 3.38 -11.17 19.95
C THR A 196 3.33 -12.46 20.77
N GLU A 197 2.17 -13.12 20.79
CA GLU A 197 2.01 -14.42 21.47
C GLU A 197 2.92 -15.51 20.88
N THR A 198 3.31 -15.39 19.61
CA THR A 198 4.11 -16.38 18.88
C THR A 198 5.60 -16.03 18.82
N GLY A 199 6.01 -14.87 19.36
CA GLY A 199 7.39 -14.43 19.42
C GLY A 199 7.56 -12.96 19.08
N THR A 200 8.71 -12.60 18.51
CA THR A 200 8.97 -11.25 18.02
C THR A 200 8.69 -11.16 16.53
N ARG A 201 8.06 -10.07 16.10
CA ARG A 201 7.83 -9.74 14.68
C ARG A 201 8.42 -8.37 14.35
N SER A 202 9.01 -8.25 13.17
CA SER A 202 9.46 -6.95 12.64
C SER A 202 8.40 -6.35 11.72
N ILE A 203 8.26 -5.03 11.78
CA ILE A 203 7.55 -4.24 10.78
C ILE A 203 8.49 -3.13 10.30
N TYR A 204 8.53 -2.92 8.99
CA TYR A 204 9.34 -1.88 8.36
C TYR A 204 8.45 -0.86 7.66
N ARG A 205 8.75 0.43 7.83
CA ARG A 205 8.05 1.51 7.11
C ARG A 205 9.04 2.55 6.62
N HIS A 206 8.78 3.06 5.42
CA HIS A 206 9.55 4.13 4.82
C HIS A 206 8.65 5.37 4.75
N VAL A 207 9.07 6.48 5.34
CA VAL A 207 8.28 7.72 5.29
C VAL A 207 8.32 8.29 3.88
N ASN A 208 7.22 8.12 3.16
CA ASN A 208 6.99 8.59 1.80
C ASN A 208 5.47 8.66 1.54
N SER A 209 5.05 9.14 0.36
CA SER A 209 3.62 9.31 0.02
C SER A 209 3.00 8.14 -0.78
N GLY A 210 3.75 7.07 -1.06
CA GLY A 210 3.25 5.81 -1.62
C GLY A 210 3.38 5.65 -3.13
N GLY A 211 3.12 6.69 -3.95
CA GLY A 211 3.47 6.65 -5.38
C GLY A 211 2.63 7.51 -6.32
N SER A 212 2.44 7.01 -7.54
CA SER A 212 1.88 7.75 -8.69
C SER A 212 0.36 7.87 -8.63
N PHE A 213 -0.19 9.00 -9.10
CA PHE A 213 -1.63 9.34 -9.07
C PHE A 213 -2.23 9.00 -7.70
N GLY A 214 -1.88 9.80 -6.68
CA GLY A 214 -2.27 9.56 -5.29
C GLY A 214 -1.19 10.04 -4.31
N ALA A 215 -1.54 10.15 -3.03
CA ALA A 215 -0.58 10.43 -1.97
C ALA A 215 -1.15 10.05 -0.60
N ASN A 216 -0.40 9.26 0.16
CA ASN A 216 -0.68 8.99 1.57
C ASN A 216 -0.07 10.10 2.45
N PRO A 217 -0.60 10.29 3.67
CA PRO A 217 0.02 11.13 4.69
C PRO A 217 1.46 10.66 5.04
N PHE A 218 2.33 11.60 5.41
CA PHE A 218 3.66 11.26 5.91
C PHE A 218 3.64 10.64 7.31
N CYS A 219 2.60 10.94 8.11
CA CYS A 219 2.36 10.23 9.36
C CYS A 219 1.98 8.79 9.02
N GLN A 220 2.75 7.84 9.55
CA GLN A 220 2.54 6.43 9.30
C GLN A 220 1.53 5.88 10.30
N THR A 221 0.33 5.49 9.86
CA THR A 221 -0.56 4.61 10.63
C THR A 221 -0.11 3.18 10.37
N ILE A 222 0.31 2.47 11.43
CA ILE A 222 0.94 1.16 11.34
C ILE A 222 0.11 0.17 12.15
N GLY A 223 -0.49 -0.81 11.49
CA GLY A 223 -1.08 -1.96 12.15
C GLY A 223 -0.02 -2.82 12.82
N ILE A 224 -0.33 -3.30 14.01
CA ILE A 224 0.57 -4.16 14.80
C ILE A 224 -0.15 -5.42 15.28
N GLY A 225 -1.31 -5.72 14.71
CA GLY A 225 -2.12 -6.89 14.99
C GLY A 225 -2.51 -7.00 16.47
N SER A 226 -2.34 -8.18 17.04
CA SER A 226 -2.67 -8.45 18.46
C SER A 226 -1.59 -8.02 19.46
N ALA A 227 -0.46 -7.48 19.00
CA ALA A 227 0.67 -7.09 19.85
C ALA A 227 0.23 -6.13 20.95
N LYS A 228 0.74 -6.29 22.17
CA LYS A 228 0.37 -5.47 23.34
C LYS A 228 1.31 -4.29 23.58
N SER A 229 2.46 -4.29 22.94
CA SER A 229 3.45 -3.21 22.97
C SER A 229 4.40 -3.35 21.79
N VAL A 230 5.02 -2.23 21.41
CA VAL A 230 6.23 -2.23 20.57
C VAL A 230 7.42 -2.20 21.50
N LYS A 231 8.21 -3.27 21.48
CA LYS A 231 9.39 -3.43 22.35
C LYS A 231 10.44 -2.38 22.07
N GLU A 232 10.73 -2.18 20.79
CA GLU A 232 11.70 -1.20 20.32
C GLU A 232 11.30 -0.71 18.94
N MET A 233 11.47 0.60 18.70
CA MET A 233 11.40 1.21 17.38
C MET A 233 12.73 1.92 17.11
N ALA A 234 13.39 1.51 16.03
CA ALA A 234 14.54 2.20 15.46
C ALA A 234 14.07 3.18 14.38
N VAL A 235 14.52 4.43 14.49
CA VAL A 235 14.23 5.53 13.56
C VAL A 235 15.54 5.95 12.91
N TYR A 236 15.74 5.55 11.66
CA TYR A 236 16.92 5.91 10.87
C TYR A 236 16.72 7.25 10.15
N TRP A 237 17.65 8.18 10.35
CA TRP A 237 17.64 9.52 9.78
C TRP A 237 18.64 9.65 8.61
N PRO A 238 18.18 9.88 7.37
CA PRO A 238 19.03 9.78 6.18
C PRO A 238 20.04 10.92 6.02
N ALA A 239 19.81 12.10 6.61
CA ALA A 239 20.74 13.23 6.46
C ALA A 239 21.96 13.14 7.39
N THR A 240 21.80 12.49 8.55
CA THR A 240 22.85 12.32 9.56
C THR A 240 23.47 10.93 9.57
N ASP A 241 22.80 9.94 8.97
CA ASP A 241 23.15 8.53 9.04
C ASP A 241 23.08 7.96 10.47
N GLU A 242 22.24 8.56 11.31
CA GLU A 242 22.05 8.18 12.72
C GLU A 242 20.75 7.40 12.93
N THR A 243 20.72 6.58 13.98
CA THR A 243 19.52 5.84 14.40
C THR A 243 19.13 6.19 15.83
N GLN A 244 17.90 6.65 16.01
CA GLN A 244 17.30 6.90 17.31
C GLN A 244 16.46 5.69 17.74
N PHE A 245 16.58 5.27 19.00
CA PHE A 245 15.84 4.14 19.55
C PHE A 245 14.83 4.61 20.58
N ILE A 246 13.61 4.08 20.49
CA ILE A 246 12.51 4.29 21.44
C ILE A 246 12.03 2.91 21.89
N ARG A 247 11.77 2.72 23.18
CA ARG A 247 11.44 1.41 23.76
C ARG A 247 10.15 1.45 24.55
N ASP A 248 9.60 0.25 24.78
CA ASP A 248 8.45 0.01 25.66
C ASP A 248 7.27 0.91 25.32
N ILE A 249 6.92 0.96 24.03
CA ILE A 249 5.91 1.87 23.48
C ILE A 249 4.52 1.22 23.63
N PRO A 250 3.58 1.86 24.34
CA PRO A 250 2.18 1.44 24.37
C PRO A 250 1.55 1.43 22.97
N VAL A 251 0.53 0.60 22.78
CA VAL A 251 -0.24 0.54 21.54
C VAL A 251 -1.36 1.57 21.52
N ASN A 252 -1.98 1.77 20.35
CA ASN A 252 -3.16 2.62 20.11
C ASN A 252 -2.93 4.08 20.50
N GLN A 253 -1.81 4.62 20.04
CA GLN A 253 -1.42 6.00 20.29
C GLN A 253 -0.66 6.60 19.11
N GLN A 254 -0.49 7.91 19.15
CA GLN A 254 0.38 8.64 18.25
C GLN A 254 1.68 9.04 18.95
N LEU A 255 2.80 8.87 18.24
CA LEU A 255 4.11 9.37 18.60
C LEU A 255 4.56 10.47 17.64
N ASP A 256 5.04 11.57 18.20
CA ASP A 256 5.72 12.64 17.48
C ASP A 256 7.21 12.61 17.82
N ILE A 257 8.05 12.27 16.84
CA ILE A 257 9.49 12.03 17.03
C ILE A 257 10.27 13.11 16.31
N VAL A 258 11.11 13.84 17.04
CA VAL A 258 11.97 14.88 16.47
C VAL A 258 13.40 14.32 16.34
N GLU A 259 14.04 14.57 15.20
CA GLU A 259 15.45 14.21 14.98
C GLU A 259 16.33 14.89 16.03
N ASN A 260 17.15 14.07 16.70
CA ASN A 260 18.05 14.49 17.78
C ASN A 260 19.16 15.44 17.32
#